data_AF-A0AAE0SI99-F1
#
_entry.id   AF-A0AAE0SI99-F1
#
_cell.length_a   1.000
_cell.length_b   1.000
_cell.length_c   1.000
_cell.angle_alpha   90.00
_cell.angle_beta   90.00
_cell.angle_gamma   90.00
#
_symmetry.space_group_name_H-M   'P 1'
#
loop_
_entity.id
_entity.type
_entity.pdbx_description
1 polymer ?
#
loop_
_entity_poly.entity_id
_entity_poly.type
_entity_poly.pdbx_seq_one_letter_code
_entity_poly.pdbx_strand_id
1 'polypeptide(L)' 'MHFVQFEQNGERFLGVELRYGGDIVNLNQANSSIPRDMRSFIEGGHQMLLAAKREETLLKLKLMT' A
#
# COMPACT_ATOMS: atom_id res chain seq x y z
N MET A 1 1.08 -2.16 11.10
CA MET A 1 1.10 -1.87 9.65
C MET A 1 1.30 -3.18 8.93
N HIS A 2 0.30 -3.61 8.17
CA HIS A 2 0.35 -4.84 7.39
C HIS A 2 0.16 -4.49 5.92
N PHE A 3 1.10 -4.89 5.07
CA PHE A 3 0.91 -4.81 3.63
C PHE A 3 0.04 -5.99 3.19
N VAL A 4 -0.97 -5.69 2.40
CA VAL A 4 -1.96 -6.66 1.94
C VAL A 4 -2.17 -6.50 0.45
N GLN A 5 -2.48 -7.60 -0.22
CA GLN A 5 -3.04 -7.58 -1.55
C GLN A 5 -4.54 -7.77 -1.45
N PHE A 6 -5.30 -6.92 -2.14
CA PHE A 6 -6.76 -6.93 -2.11
C PHE A 6 -7.34 -6.70 -3.50
N GLU A 7 -8.64 -6.99 -3.67
CA GLU A 7 -9.37 -6.76 -4.92
C GLU A 7 -10.38 -5.62 -4.76
N GLN A 8 -10.43 -4.74 -5.74
CA GLN A 8 -11.40 -3.65 -5.83
C GLN A 8 -11.83 -3.51 -7.30
N ASN A 9 -13.14 -3.57 -7.55
CA ASN A 9 -13.72 -3.50 -8.90
C ASN A 9 -13.13 -4.51 -9.90
N GLY A 10 -12.76 -5.71 -9.44
CA GLY A 10 -12.17 -6.76 -10.27
C GLY A 10 -10.67 -6.58 -10.56
N GLU A 11 -10.04 -5.51 -10.07
CA GLU A 11 -8.60 -5.31 -10.16
C GLU A 11 -7.91 -5.59 -8.82
N ARG A 12 -6.69 -6.14 -8.88
CA ARG A 12 -5.84 -6.34 -7.70
C ARG A 12 -4.99 -5.11 -7.41
N PHE A 13 -4.82 -4.83 -6.13
CA PHE A 13 -4.02 -3.74 -5.61
C PHE A 13 -3.22 -4.17 -4.39
N LEU A 14 -2.15 -3.44 -4.14
CA LEU A 14 -1.40 -3.42 -2.89
C LEU A 14 -1.93 -2.29 -2.02
N GLY A 15 -2.18 -2.64 -0.77
CA GLY A 15 -2.69 -1.73 0.24
C GLY A 15 -1.97 -1.88 1.56
N VAL A 16 -2.32 -0.98 2.47
CA VAL A 16 -1.81 -1.00 3.83
C VAL A 16 -2.95 -0.90 4.83
N GLU A 17 -2.95 -1.81 5.81
CA GLU A 17 -3.76 -1.71 7.01
C GLU A 17 -3.01 -0.90 8.07
N LEU A 18 -3.56 0.27 8.43
CA LEU A 18 -2.96 1.15 9.43
C LEU A 18 -3.12 0.63 10.87
N ARG A 19 -4.20 -0.12 11.11
CA ARG A 19 -4.49 -0.87 12.34
C ARG A 19 -4.97 -2.27 11.97
N TYR A 20 -4.75 -3.25 12.84
CA TYR A 20 -5.17 -4.63 12.59
C TYR A 20 -6.69 -4.72 12.40
N GLY A 21 -7.14 -5.31 11.29
CA GLY A 21 -8.56 -5.40 10.93
C GLY A 21 -9.22 -4.04 10.62
N GLY A 22 -8.43 -3.01 10.34
CA GLY A 22 -8.93 -1.69 9.95
C GLY A 22 -9.13 -1.55 8.44
N ASP A 23 -9.42 -0.32 8.02
CA ASP A 23 -9.56 0.02 6.61
C ASP A 23 -8.24 -0.14 5.86
N ILE A 24 -8.32 -0.65 4.62
CA ILE A 24 -7.19 -0.81 3.73
C ILE A 24 -7.06 0.46 2.89
N VAL A 25 -5.88 1.07 2.92
CA VAL A 25 -5.58 2.20 2.03
C VAL A 25 -4.89 1.68 0.77
N ASN A 26 -5.44 2.02 -0.40
CA ASN A 26 -4.90 1.63 -1.70
C ASN A 26 -3.60 2.40 -2.01
N LEU A 27 -2.46 1.72 -1.96
CA LEU A 27 -1.16 2.34 -2.22
C LEU A 27 -0.95 2.65 -3.70
N ASN A 28 -1.51 1.84 -4.61
CA ASN A 28 -1.35 2.07 -6.05
C ASN A 28 -2.11 3.32 -6.53
N GLN A 29 -3.15 3.76 -5.82
CA GLN A 29 -3.82 5.03 -6.10
C GLN A 29 -2.94 6.24 -5.78
N ALA A 30 -2.10 6.14 -4.74
CA ALA A 30 -1.16 7.20 -4.37
C ALA A 30 0.11 7.14 -5.23
N ASN A 31 0.59 5.93 -5.54
CA ASN A 31 1.80 5.70 -6.30
C ASN A 31 1.69 4.46 -7.20
N SER A 32 1.50 4.70 -8.50
CA SER A 32 1.34 3.65 -9.50
C SER A 32 2.61 2.85 -9.80
N SER A 33 3.78 3.26 -9.29
CA SER A 33 5.03 2.49 -9.43
C SER A 33 5.13 1.32 -8.47
N ILE A 34 4.31 1.30 -7.42
CA ILE A 34 4.23 0.16 -6.50
C ILE A 34 3.57 -1.00 -7.28
N PRO A 35 4.11 -2.24 -7.23
CA PRO A 35 3.49 -3.40 -7.85
C PRO A 35 2.08 -3.66 -7.32
N ARG A 36 1.27 -4.37 -8.10
CA ARG A 36 -0.11 -4.74 -7.74
C ARG A 36 -0.23 -6.13 -7.12
N ASP A 37 0.90 -6.83 -6.96
CA ASP A 37 0.97 -8.15 -6.38
C ASP A 37 2.09 -8.29 -5.34
N MET A 38 1.88 -9.17 -4.36
CA MET A 38 2.83 -9.37 -3.26
C MET A 38 4.18 -9.92 -3.71
N ARG A 39 4.21 -10.72 -4.78
CA ARG A 39 5.45 -11.34 -5.24
C ARG A 39 6.41 -10.28 -5.76
N SER A 40 5.98 -9.48 -6.72
CA SER A 40 6.81 -8.40 -7.27
C SER A 40 7.12 -7.32 -6.22
N PHE A 41 6.21 -7.07 -5.28
CA PHE A 41 6.48 -6.19 -4.14
C PHE A 41 7.64 -6.69 -3.27
N ILE A 42 7.64 -7.99 -2.92
CA ILE A 42 8.70 -8.62 -2.13
C ILE A 42 10.02 -8.69 -2.92
N GLU A 43 9.97 -9.07 -4.20
CA GLU A 43 11.13 -9.14 -5.09
C GLU A 43 11.81 -7.76 -5.25
N GLY A 44 11.05 -6.66 -5.27
CA GLY A 44 11.58 -5.30 -5.30
C GLY A 44 12.26 -4.83 -4.00
N GLY A 45 12.13 -5.61 -2.92
CA GLY A 45 12.90 -5.45 -1.68
C GLY A 45 12.82 -4.07 -1.03
N HIS A 46 13.96 -3.56 -0.59
CA HIS A 46 14.04 -2.34 0.22
C HIS A 46 13.45 -1.10 -0.48
N GLN A 47 13.63 -0.98 -1.79
CA GLN A 47 13.14 0.18 -2.54
C GLN A 47 11.60 0.23 -2.55
N MET A 48 10.94 -0.93 -2.71
CA MET A 48 9.48 -1.01 -2.66
C MET A 48 8.94 -0.75 -1.25
N LEU A 49 9.64 -1.23 -0.23
CA LEU A 49 9.28 -0.95 1.16
C LEU A 49 9.36 0.55 1.48
N LEU A 50 10.40 1.26 1.01
CA LEU A 50 10.54 2.70 1.19
C LEU A 50 9.43 3.48 0.47
N ALA A 51 9.13 3.11 -0.78
CA ALA A 51 8.05 3.74 -1.54
C ALA A 51 6.70 3.58 -0.82
N ALA A 52 6.36 2.37 -0.39
CA ALA A 52 5.12 2.10 0.33
C ALA A 52 5.02 2.84 1.67
N LYS A 53 6.12 2.89 2.45
CA LYS A 53 6.18 3.65 3.71
C LYS A 53 6.02 5.16 3.52
N ARG A 54 6.57 5.70 2.44
CA ARG A 54 6.43 7.12 2.10
C ARG A 54 4.96 7.45 1.84
N GLU A 55 4.29 6.66 1.02
CA GLU A 55 2.85 6.88 0.75
C GLU A 55 2.02 6.72 2.02
N GLU A 56 2.28 5.68 2.82
CA GLU A 56 1.61 5.48 4.11
C GLU A 56 1.76 6.70 5.04
N THR A 57 2.96 7.28 5.11
CA THR A 57 3.22 8.48 5.92
C THR A 57 2.42 9.69 5.41
N LEU A 58 2.41 9.92 4.10
CA LEU A 58 1.66 11.02 3.49
C LEU A 58 0.15 10.84 3.67
N LEU A 59 -0.35 9.61 3.58
CA LEU A 59 -1.76 9.28 3.80
C LEU A 59 -2.16 9.54 5.25
N LYS A 60 -1.35 9.13 6.22
CA LYS A 60 -1.58 9.44 7.64
C LYS A 60 -1.67 10.94 7.90
N LEU A 61 -0.77 11.73 7.31
CA LEU A 61 -0.79 13.19 7.46
C LEU A 61 -2.08 13.80 6.89
N LYS A 62 -2.55 13.34 5.73
CA LYS A 62 -3.82 13.79 5.12
C LYS A 62 -5.06 13.45 5.94
N LEU A 63 -5.03 12.35 6.70
CA LEU A 63 -6.15 11.94 7.55
C LEU A 63 -6.19 12.69 8.90
N MET A 64 -5.14 13.45 9.23
CA MET A 64 -5.04 14.25 10.46
C MET A 64 -5.41 15.73 10.27
N THR A 65 -5.66 16.16 9.03
CA THR A 65 -6.08 17.52 8.64
C THR A 65 -7.53 17.55 8.23
#